data_AF-A0A528HY05-F1
#
_entry.id   AF-A0A528HY05-F1
#
_cell.length_a   1.000
_cell.length_b   1.000
_cell.length_c   1.000
_cell.angle_alpha   90.00
_cell.angle_beta   90.00
_cell.angle_gamma   90.00
#
_symmetry.space_group_name_H-M   'P 1'
#
loop_
_entity.id
_entity.type
_entity.pdbx_description
1 polymer ?
#
loop_
_entity_poly.entity_id
_entity_poly.type
_entity_poly.pdbx_seq_one_letter_code
_entity_poly.pdbx_strand_id
1 'polypeptide(L)'
;NLLGEEQSGHIKEVGFELYQQMLEEAVAEVKDSGEVQDGGWSPQIAVGTAVMIPESYVPDLQLRLALYRRLGDLENTEEIDRFGPLPEEVKHLLKIVFIKALCRKANVEKLDAGPKGVVIHFRKREFSNPVGLVTLIGEQGSLAKIRPDHSVVFSRDWPTPEKRLAGAAVVMTQLARLVEKAA
;
A
#
# COMPACT_ATOMS: atom_id res chain seq x y z
N ASN A 1 7.40 -31.65 20.42
CA ASN A 1 7.33 -30.18 20.39
C ASN A 1 7.04 -29.74 18.95
N LEU A 2 5.84 -30.06 18.45
CA LEU A 2 5.48 -29.96 17.02
C LEU A 2 4.05 -29.42 16.79
N LEU A 3 3.38 -28.91 17.83
CA LEU A 3 1.99 -28.42 17.75
C LEU A 3 1.87 -26.89 17.86
N GLY A 4 3.00 -26.19 18.04
CA GLY A 4 3.01 -24.73 18.23
C GLY A 4 3.09 -23.93 16.92
N GLU A 5 3.64 -24.49 15.84
CA GLU A 5 3.83 -23.76 14.58
C GLU A 5 2.56 -23.72 13.73
N GLU A 6 1.76 -24.80 13.69
CA GLU A 6 0.53 -24.85 12.88
C GLU A 6 -0.58 -23.94 13.42
N GLN A 7 -0.71 -23.78 14.74
CA GLN A 7 -1.68 -22.83 15.32
C GLN A 7 -1.28 -21.36 15.14
N SER A 8 0.02 -21.06 15.03
CA SER A 8 0.48 -19.69 14.71
C SER A 8 0.13 -19.30 13.26
N GLY A 9 0.08 -20.28 12.35
CA GLY A 9 -0.40 -20.13 10.98
C GLY A 9 -1.89 -19.84 10.94
N HIS A 10 -2.70 -20.60 11.69
CA HIS A 10 -4.15 -20.40 11.77
C HIS A 10 -4.54 -19.06 12.41
N ILE A 11 -3.81 -18.57 13.42
CA ILE A 11 -4.09 -17.25 14.02
C ILE A 11 -3.71 -16.10 13.08
N LYS A 12 -2.64 -16.25 12.27
CA LYS A 12 -2.28 -15.30 11.19
C LYS A 12 -3.33 -15.27 10.08
N GLU A 13 -3.94 -16.41 9.77
CA GLU A 13 -4.96 -16.58 8.73
C GLU A 13 -6.32 -16.03 9.20
N VAL A 14 -6.73 -16.35 10.43
CA VAL A 14 -7.96 -15.81 11.06
C VAL A 14 -7.89 -14.29 11.25
N GLY A 15 -6.71 -13.73 11.58
CA GLY A 15 -6.53 -12.28 11.68
C GLY A 15 -6.61 -11.54 10.33
N PHE A 16 -6.26 -12.22 9.23
CA PHE A 16 -6.36 -11.69 7.87
C PHE A 16 -7.79 -11.83 7.29
N GLU A 17 -8.49 -12.92 7.61
CA GLU A 17 -9.91 -13.10 7.25
C GLU A 17 -10.82 -12.16 8.03
N LEU A 18 -10.60 -11.99 9.34
CA LEU A 18 -11.33 -10.99 10.14
C LEU A 18 -11.01 -9.56 9.68
N TYR A 19 -9.78 -9.29 9.22
CA TYR A 19 -9.40 -8.04 8.53
C TYR A 19 -10.15 -7.82 7.22
N GLN A 20 -10.25 -8.85 6.36
CA GLN A 20 -11.01 -8.75 5.10
C GLN A 20 -12.50 -8.56 5.37
N GLN A 21 -13.08 -9.30 6.31
CA GLN A 21 -14.49 -9.19 6.67
C GLN A 21 -14.82 -7.81 7.25
N MET A 22 -13.98 -7.26 8.14
CA MET A 22 -14.18 -5.91 8.68
C MET A 22 -13.95 -4.81 7.65
N LEU A 23 -13.06 -5.03 6.67
CA LEU A 23 -12.86 -4.12 5.54
C LEU A 23 -14.06 -4.13 4.60
N GLU A 24 -14.63 -5.31 4.33
CA GLU A 24 -15.85 -5.47 3.54
C GLU A 24 -17.06 -4.85 4.23
N GLU A 25 -17.20 -5.04 5.55
CA GLU A 25 -18.26 -4.43 6.38
C GLU A 25 -18.14 -2.90 6.41
N ALA A 26 -16.94 -2.33 6.61
CA ALA A 26 -16.73 -0.88 6.56
C ALA A 26 -17.01 -0.28 5.18
N VAL A 27 -16.67 -0.99 4.10
CA VAL A 27 -17.00 -0.59 2.72
C VAL A 27 -18.51 -0.70 2.43
N ALA A 28 -19.22 -1.61 3.11
CA ALA A 28 -20.67 -1.75 2.99
C ALA A 28 -21.43 -0.63 3.72
N GLU A 29 -20.97 -0.19 4.90
CA GLU A 29 -21.60 0.88 5.68
C GLU A 29 -21.49 2.27 5.00
N VAL A 30 -20.38 2.55 4.31
CA VAL A 30 -20.18 3.81 3.56
C VAL A 30 -21.07 3.91 2.32
N LYS A 31 -21.57 2.78 1.78
CA LYS A 31 -22.49 2.80 0.63
C LYS A 31 -23.89 3.31 0.97
N ASP A 32 -24.26 3.39 2.24
CA ASP A 32 -25.60 3.82 2.68
C ASP A 32 -25.70 5.32 3.00
N SER A 33 -24.57 6.05 3.08
CA SER A 33 -24.51 7.46 3.47
C SER A 33 -24.30 8.48 2.33
N GLY A 34 -24.42 8.06 1.07
CA GLY A 34 -24.76 8.98 -0.03
C GLY A 34 -23.68 9.92 -0.59
N GLU A 35 -22.42 9.90 -0.13
CA GLU A 35 -21.34 10.74 -0.69
C GLU A 35 -19.99 10.00 -0.83
N VAL A 36 -19.82 9.17 -1.88
CA VAL A 36 -18.48 8.79 -2.38
C VAL A 36 -18.49 8.75 -3.90
N GLN A 37 -18.05 9.84 -4.53
CA GLN A 37 -17.81 9.90 -5.97
C GLN A 37 -16.47 9.24 -6.37
N ASP A 38 -16.19 8.00 -5.96
CA ASP A 38 -15.24 7.09 -6.67
C ASP A 38 -15.31 5.64 -6.15
N GLY A 39 -16.48 5.00 -6.19
CA GLY A 39 -16.62 3.53 -6.32
C GLY A 39 -15.88 2.60 -5.32
N GLY A 40 -15.41 3.07 -4.16
CA GLY A 40 -14.91 2.22 -3.08
C GLY A 40 -13.66 1.37 -3.40
N TRP A 41 -12.83 1.74 -4.38
CA TRP A 41 -11.66 0.93 -4.73
C TRP A 41 -10.44 1.23 -3.85
N SER A 42 -9.60 0.22 -3.65
CA SER A 42 -8.40 0.28 -2.83
C SER A 42 -7.21 -0.30 -3.59
N PRO A 43 -6.08 0.43 -3.70
CA PRO A 43 -4.85 -0.12 -4.28
C PRO A 43 -4.38 -1.39 -3.55
N GLN A 44 -3.93 -2.39 -4.30
CA GLN A 44 -3.25 -3.58 -3.78
C GLN A 44 -1.73 -3.33 -3.77
N ILE A 45 -1.09 -3.52 -2.61
CA ILE A 45 0.35 -3.26 -2.44
C ILE A 45 1.02 -4.51 -1.89
N ALA A 46 1.99 -5.06 -2.62
CA ALA A 46 2.82 -6.18 -2.18
C ALA A 46 4.29 -5.75 -2.11
N VAL A 47 4.93 -5.96 -0.95
CA VAL A 47 6.35 -5.59 -0.72
C VAL A 47 7.20 -6.77 -0.21
N GLY A 48 6.56 -7.90 0.08
CA GLY A 48 7.21 -9.12 0.56
C GLY A 48 7.81 -8.96 1.96
N THR A 49 7.13 -8.23 2.85
CA THR A 49 7.50 -8.05 4.26
C THR A 49 6.25 -8.02 5.13
N ALA A 50 6.41 -8.40 6.40
CA ALA A 50 5.35 -8.26 7.40
C ALA A 50 5.05 -6.78 7.67
N VAL A 51 3.77 -6.45 7.74
CA VAL A 51 3.25 -5.13 8.10
C VAL A 51 2.06 -5.34 9.04
N MET A 52 2.22 -4.92 10.29
CA MET A 52 1.20 -5.07 11.31
C MET A 52 1.52 -4.17 12.51
N ILE A 53 0.51 -3.89 13.31
CA ILE A 53 0.62 -3.41 14.68
C ILE A 53 0.77 -4.64 15.58
N PRO A 54 1.92 -4.85 16.24
CA PRO A 54 2.11 -5.97 17.15
C PRO A 54 1.27 -5.83 18.42
N GLU A 55 0.83 -6.95 19.00
CA GLU A 55 0.18 -6.97 20.32
C GLU A 55 1.11 -6.47 21.43
N SER A 56 2.42 -6.71 21.30
CA SER A 56 3.43 -6.17 22.21
C SER A 56 3.54 -4.63 22.17
N TYR A 57 3.06 -4.00 21.09
CA TYR A 57 3.07 -2.55 20.94
C TYR A 57 1.72 -1.91 21.31
N VAL A 58 0.62 -2.52 20.85
CA VAL A 58 -0.75 -2.13 21.23
C VAL A 58 -1.48 -3.38 21.76
N PRO A 59 -1.44 -3.62 23.09
CA PRO A 59 -2.04 -4.82 23.68
C PRO A 59 -3.55 -4.87 23.50
N ASP A 60 -4.23 -3.74 23.67
CA ASP A 60 -5.69 -3.65 23.53
C ASP A 60 -6.13 -3.91 22.08
N LEU A 61 -6.92 -4.97 21.90
CA LEU A 61 -7.38 -5.40 20.58
C LEU A 61 -8.33 -4.38 19.93
N GLN A 62 -9.25 -3.78 20.70
CA GLN A 62 -10.23 -2.84 20.17
C GLN A 62 -9.56 -1.56 19.66
N LEU A 63 -8.57 -1.06 20.40
CA LEU A 63 -7.73 0.06 20.02
C LEU A 63 -6.91 -0.25 18.77
N ARG A 64 -6.30 -1.44 18.70
CA ARG A 64 -5.54 -1.87 17.53
C ARG A 64 -6.41 -1.92 16.26
N LEU A 65 -7.62 -2.46 16.37
CA LEU A 65 -8.60 -2.49 15.28
C LEU A 65 -9.04 -1.08 14.88
N ALA A 66 -9.26 -0.17 15.84
CA ALA A 66 -9.58 1.22 15.56
C ALA A 66 -8.44 1.94 14.80
N LEU A 67 -7.18 1.70 15.20
CA LEU A 67 -6.01 2.24 14.50
C LEU A 67 -5.93 1.72 13.06
N TYR A 68 -6.18 0.42 12.84
CA TYR A 68 -6.21 -0.14 11.48
C TYR A 68 -7.28 0.50 10.59
N ARG A 69 -8.50 0.73 11.12
CA ARG A 69 -9.57 1.40 10.37
C ARG A 69 -9.15 2.80 9.92
N ARG A 70 -8.65 3.63 10.85
CA ARG A 70 -8.16 4.99 10.57
C ARG A 70 -7.05 5.01 9.52
N LEU A 71 -6.09 4.09 9.62
CA LEU A 71 -5.04 3.92 8.61
C LEU A 71 -5.59 3.52 7.23
N GLY A 72 -6.64 2.70 7.20
CA GLY A 72 -7.34 2.28 5.99
C GLY A 72 -8.02 3.44 5.26
N ASP A 73 -8.59 4.36 6.03
CA ASP A 73 -9.26 5.59 5.57
C ASP A 73 -8.28 6.70 5.20
N LEU A 74 -6.96 6.46 5.37
CA LEU A 74 -5.89 7.44 5.13
C LEU A 74 -6.02 8.68 6.03
N GLU A 75 -6.60 8.51 7.22
CA GLU A 75 -6.70 9.55 8.25
C GLU A 75 -5.37 9.73 9.01
N ASN A 76 -5.30 10.76 9.85
CA ASN A 76 -4.08 11.20 10.53
C ASN A 76 -3.35 10.07 11.28
N THR A 77 -2.06 9.88 10.97
CA THR A 77 -1.21 8.82 11.53
C THR A 77 -0.60 9.16 12.90
N GLU A 78 -0.72 10.41 13.36
CA GLU A 78 -0.11 10.92 14.60
C GLU A 78 -0.57 10.18 15.88
N GLU A 79 -1.69 9.47 15.84
CA GLU A 79 -2.20 8.73 17.00
C GLU A 79 -1.33 7.52 17.38
N ILE A 80 -0.59 6.96 16.42
CA ILE A 80 0.26 5.77 16.63
C ILE A 80 1.57 6.13 17.34
N ASP A 81 2.00 7.39 17.24
CA ASP A 81 3.23 7.88 17.88
C ASP A 81 3.10 7.99 19.41
N ARG A 82 1.88 7.80 19.95
CA ARG A 82 1.59 7.88 21.39
C ARG A 82 1.97 6.63 22.19
N PHE A 83 2.31 5.52 21.52
CA PHE A 83 2.62 4.24 22.17
C PHE A 83 4.13 4.02 22.38
N GLY A 84 4.96 5.05 22.11
CA GLY A 84 6.41 5.01 22.26
C GLY A 84 7.14 4.82 20.92
N PRO A 85 8.38 4.28 20.92
CA PRO A 85 9.13 4.06 19.70
C PRO A 85 8.44 3.06 18.77
N LEU A 86 8.20 3.47 17.52
CA LEU A 86 7.55 2.62 16.52
C LEU A 86 8.38 1.34 16.23
N PRO A 87 7.77 0.14 16.38
CA PRO A 87 8.33 -1.10 15.86
C PRO A 87 8.54 -1.03 14.35
N GLU A 88 9.39 -1.89 13.83
CA GLU A 88 9.72 -1.93 12.40
C GLU A 88 8.50 -2.27 11.54
N GLU A 89 7.66 -3.20 11.98
CA GLU A 89 6.43 -3.59 11.32
C GLU A 89 5.43 -2.43 11.23
N VAL A 90 5.38 -1.58 12.26
CA VAL A 90 4.52 -0.39 12.31
C VAL A 90 5.06 0.71 11.39
N LYS A 91 6.38 0.93 11.37
CA LYS A 91 7.01 1.85 10.41
C LYS A 91 6.73 1.42 8.96
N HIS A 92 6.82 0.13 8.68
CA HIS A 92 6.50 -0.43 7.38
C HIS A 92 5.02 -0.27 7.02
N LEU A 93 4.12 -0.52 7.98
CA LEU A 93 2.68 -0.30 7.80
C LEU A 93 2.37 1.17 7.44
N LEU A 94 2.90 2.13 8.19
CA LEU A 94 2.73 3.56 7.92
C LEU A 94 3.27 3.94 6.54
N LYS A 95 4.40 3.35 6.13
CA LYS A 95 4.96 3.58 4.80
C LYS A 95 4.07 3.03 3.69
N ILE A 96 3.42 1.88 3.90
CA ILE A 96 2.43 1.34 2.96
C ILE A 96 1.21 2.24 2.88
N VAL A 97 0.70 2.76 4.00
CA VAL A 97 -0.43 3.71 4.01
C VAL A 97 -0.10 4.96 3.19
N PHE A 98 1.10 5.51 3.35
CA PHE A 98 1.59 6.62 2.53
C PHE A 98 1.65 6.26 1.03
N ILE A 99 2.20 5.09 0.67
CA ILE A 99 2.23 4.62 -0.72
C ILE A 99 0.81 4.44 -1.28
N LYS A 100 -0.13 3.93 -0.47
CA LYS A 100 -1.54 3.74 -0.84
C LYS A 100 -2.22 5.06 -1.20
N ALA A 101 -1.97 6.11 -0.44
CA ALA A 101 -2.46 7.46 -0.76
C ALA A 101 -1.93 7.97 -2.12
N LEU A 102 -0.63 7.76 -2.37
CA LEU A 102 -0.03 8.11 -3.66
C LEU A 102 -0.58 7.27 -4.82
N CYS A 103 -0.85 5.98 -4.59
CA CYS A 103 -1.48 5.11 -5.58
C CYS A 103 -2.87 5.59 -5.96
N ARG A 104 -3.70 5.97 -4.97
CA ARG A 104 -5.02 6.57 -5.25
C ARG A 104 -4.90 7.82 -6.12
N LYS A 105 -4.01 8.73 -5.74
CA LYS A 105 -3.76 9.97 -6.49
C LYS A 105 -3.27 9.74 -7.91
N ALA A 106 -2.46 8.71 -8.13
CA ALA A 106 -1.89 8.37 -9.43
C ALA A 106 -2.74 7.37 -10.24
N ASN A 107 -3.95 7.01 -9.78
CA ASN A 107 -4.81 6.00 -10.38
C ASN A 107 -4.15 4.61 -10.55
N VAL A 108 -3.31 4.22 -9.57
CA VAL A 108 -2.63 2.92 -9.54
C VAL A 108 -3.46 1.90 -8.74
N GLU A 109 -3.90 0.83 -9.40
CA GLU A 109 -4.67 -0.26 -8.77
C GLU A 109 -3.80 -1.31 -8.10
N LYS A 110 -2.59 -1.53 -8.60
CA LYS A 110 -1.67 -2.54 -8.06
C LYS A 110 -0.22 -2.09 -8.11
N LEU A 111 0.50 -2.32 -7.01
CA LEU A 111 1.93 -2.07 -6.88
C LEU A 111 2.61 -3.30 -6.27
N ASP A 112 3.48 -3.94 -7.05
CA ASP A 112 4.30 -5.07 -6.61
C ASP A 112 5.77 -4.63 -6.52
N ALA A 113 6.28 -4.43 -5.31
CA ALA A 113 7.67 -4.08 -5.02
C ALA A 113 8.46 -5.31 -4.56
N GLY A 114 9.54 -5.63 -5.28
CA GLY A 114 10.41 -6.76 -4.98
C GLY A 114 11.89 -6.39 -5.06
N PRO A 115 12.79 -7.38 -4.89
CA PRO A 115 14.23 -7.15 -4.93
C PRO A 115 14.75 -6.46 -6.19
N LYS A 116 14.07 -6.67 -7.33
CA LYS A 116 14.48 -6.17 -8.64
C LYS A 116 13.75 -4.89 -9.08
N GLY A 117 13.02 -4.24 -8.18
CA GLY A 117 12.31 -3.00 -8.45
C GLY A 117 10.81 -3.09 -8.20
N VAL A 118 10.02 -2.37 -8.99
CA VAL A 118 8.55 -2.29 -8.83
C VAL A 118 7.82 -2.49 -10.14
N VAL A 119 6.68 -3.17 -10.08
CA VAL A 119 5.70 -3.28 -11.15
C VAL A 119 4.42 -2.56 -10.74
N ILE A 120 3.89 -1.74 -11.64
CA ILE A 120 2.74 -0.87 -11.40
C ILE A 120 1.67 -1.16 -12.45
N HIS A 121 0.43 -1.35 -11.99
CA HIS A 121 -0.74 -1.47 -12.85
C HIS A 121 -1.67 -0.29 -12.57
N PHE A 122 -2.03 0.44 -13.63
CA PHE A 122 -3.00 1.52 -13.55
C PHE A 122 -4.41 0.98 -13.64
N ARG A 123 -5.30 1.55 -12.83
CA ARG A 123 -6.73 1.23 -12.87
C ARG A 123 -7.28 1.55 -14.26
N LYS A 124 -8.05 0.62 -14.83
CA LYS A 124 -8.58 0.72 -16.21
C LYS A 124 -7.48 0.91 -17.29
N ARG A 125 -6.20 0.68 -16.96
CA ARG A 125 -5.04 0.95 -17.81
C ARG A 125 -4.89 2.44 -18.20
N GLU A 126 -5.38 3.34 -17.35
CA GLU A 126 -5.41 4.77 -17.62
C GLU A 126 -4.51 5.55 -16.64
N PHE A 127 -3.70 6.44 -17.19
CA PHE A 127 -2.92 7.41 -16.42
C PHE A 127 -3.18 8.81 -16.96
N SER A 128 -3.52 9.76 -16.08
CA SER A 128 -4.02 11.08 -16.48
C SER A 128 -3.02 11.92 -17.30
N ASN A 129 -1.72 11.63 -17.19
CA ASN A 129 -0.68 12.31 -17.95
C ASN A 129 0.20 11.33 -18.76
N PRO A 130 -0.30 10.79 -19.90
CA PRO A 130 0.43 9.80 -20.68
C PRO A 130 1.77 10.32 -21.22
N VAL A 131 1.81 11.59 -21.64
CA VAL A 131 3.03 12.22 -22.19
C VAL A 131 4.10 12.31 -21.10
N GLY A 132 3.76 12.82 -19.91
CA GLY A 132 4.67 12.88 -18.78
C GLY A 132 5.17 11.51 -18.33
N LEU A 133 4.30 10.49 -18.36
CA LEU A 133 4.68 9.12 -18.04
C LEU A 133 5.69 8.56 -19.04
N VAL A 134 5.45 8.72 -20.35
CA VAL A 134 6.37 8.24 -21.39
C VAL A 134 7.71 8.97 -21.30
N THR A 135 7.71 10.29 -21.07
CA THR A 135 8.94 11.06 -20.84
C THR A 135 9.70 10.53 -19.63
N LEU A 136 9.03 10.35 -18.48
CA LEU A 136 9.65 9.78 -17.29
C LEU A 136 10.28 8.42 -17.58
N ILE A 137 9.56 7.53 -18.28
CA ILE A 137 10.07 6.19 -18.63
C ILE A 137 11.29 6.30 -19.56
N GLY A 138 11.23 7.18 -20.56
CA GLY A 138 12.34 7.43 -21.49
C GLY A 138 13.61 7.92 -20.81
N GLU A 139 13.50 8.81 -19.82
CA GLU A 139 14.62 9.32 -19.03
C GLU A 139 15.32 8.22 -18.20
N GLN A 140 14.63 7.12 -17.89
CA GLN A 140 15.21 5.98 -17.17
C GLN A 140 15.97 4.99 -18.07
N GLY A 141 15.89 5.15 -19.39
CA GLY A 141 16.52 4.23 -20.36
C GLY A 141 16.08 2.78 -20.13
N SER A 142 17.05 1.86 -20.03
CA SER A 142 16.77 0.42 -19.81
C SER A 142 16.21 0.08 -18.43
N LEU A 143 16.22 1.04 -17.50
CA LEU A 143 15.76 0.83 -16.12
C LEU A 143 14.26 1.09 -15.94
N ALA A 144 13.52 1.51 -16.97
CA ALA A 144 12.06 1.50 -16.94
C ALA A 144 11.49 1.04 -18.28
N LYS A 145 10.32 0.40 -18.24
CA LYS A 145 9.62 -0.02 -19.47
C LYS A 145 8.12 -0.19 -19.24
N ILE A 146 7.37 -0.05 -20.32
CA ILE A 146 5.98 -0.48 -20.41
C ILE A 146 5.97 -1.89 -20.99
N ARG A 147 5.27 -2.82 -20.32
CA ARG A 147 5.06 -4.19 -20.80
C ARG A 147 3.82 -4.29 -21.70
N PRO A 148 3.67 -5.37 -22.51
CA PRO A 148 2.49 -5.57 -23.36
C PRO A 148 1.15 -5.62 -22.61
N ASP A 149 1.16 -5.96 -21.32
CA ASP A 149 -0.02 -5.95 -20.45
C ASP A 149 -0.35 -4.56 -19.88
N HIS A 150 0.30 -3.50 -20.38
CA HIS A 150 0.22 -2.10 -19.93
C HIS A 150 0.75 -1.84 -18.52
N SER A 151 1.41 -2.82 -17.89
CA SER A 151 2.11 -2.58 -16.63
C SER A 151 3.40 -1.79 -16.86
N VAL A 152 3.73 -0.92 -15.91
CA VAL A 152 4.98 -0.16 -15.91
C VAL A 152 5.94 -0.79 -14.93
N VAL A 153 7.17 -1.02 -15.38
CA VAL A 153 8.23 -1.62 -14.57
C VAL A 153 9.33 -0.61 -14.38
N PHE A 154 9.76 -0.41 -13.13
CA PHE A 154 11.00 0.28 -12.80
C PHE A 154 11.98 -0.74 -12.21
N SER A 155 13.06 -1.03 -12.93
CA SER A 155 14.09 -1.99 -12.50
C SER A 155 15.10 -1.31 -11.58
N ARG A 156 15.32 -1.87 -10.38
CA ARG A 156 16.20 -1.35 -9.33
C ARG A 156 16.79 -2.50 -8.51
N ASP A 157 17.79 -2.21 -7.68
CA ASP A 157 18.33 -3.16 -6.71
C ASP A 157 17.88 -2.81 -5.28
N TRP A 158 16.83 -3.50 -4.81
CA TRP A 158 16.18 -3.28 -3.51
C TRP A 158 16.13 -4.58 -2.68
N PRO A 159 17.28 -5.11 -2.25
CA PRO A 159 17.33 -6.42 -1.61
C PRO A 159 16.52 -6.49 -0.31
N THR A 160 16.46 -5.40 0.45
CA THR A 160 15.78 -5.35 1.76
C THR A 160 14.39 -4.70 1.68
N PRO A 161 13.45 -5.05 2.58
CA PRO A 161 12.12 -4.44 2.64
C PRO A 161 12.15 -2.91 2.73
N GLU A 162 13.05 -2.34 3.54
CA GLU A 162 13.17 -0.90 3.74
C GLU A 162 13.53 -0.19 2.43
N LYS A 163 14.44 -0.77 1.64
CA LYS A 163 14.79 -0.28 0.31
C LYS A 163 13.61 -0.38 -0.66
N ARG A 164 12.84 -1.47 -0.62
CA ARG A 164 11.65 -1.63 -1.48
C ARG A 164 10.58 -0.59 -1.15
N LEU A 165 10.30 -0.38 0.14
CA LEU A 165 9.34 0.62 0.60
C LEU A 165 9.77 2.05 0.26
N ALA A 166 11.03 2.40 0.53
CA ALA A 166 11.57 3.70 0.20
C ALA A 166 11.55 3.95 -1.32
N GLY A 167 12.00 2.96 -2.09
CA GLY A 167 12.03 3.01 -3.54
C GLY A 167 10.64 3.14 -4.18
N ALA A 168 9.68 2.31 -3.74
CA ALA A 168 8.30 2.39 -4.19
C ALA A 168 7.67 3.74 -3.86
N ALA A 169 7.90 4.27 -2.65
CA ALA A 169 7.42 5.60 -2.27
C ALA A 169 7.98 6.71 -3.16
N VAL A 170 9.27 6.65 -3.53
CA VAL A 170 9.89 7.61 -4.46
C VAL A 170 9.24 7.56 -5.83
N VAL A 171 9.10 6.36 -6.42
CA VAL A 171 8.45 6.18 -7.73
C VAL A 171 7.00 6.69 -7.69
N MET A 172 6.24 6.32 -6.67
CA MET A 172 4.85 6.76 -6.53
C MET A 172 4.71 8.26 -6.30
N THR A 173 5.66 8.90 -5.61
CA THR A 173 5.69 10.36 -5.47
C THR A 173 5.92 11.04 -6.82
N GLN A 174 6.80 10.49 -7.66
CA GLN A 174 7.03 11.01 -9.01
C GLN A 174 5.76 10.88 -9.88
N LEU A 175 5.11 9.72 -9.87
CA LEU A 175 3.86 9.50 -10.61
C LEU A 175 2.74 10.42 -10.14
N ALA A 176 2.55 10.56 -8.82
CA ALA A 176 1.55 11.47 -8.26
C ALA A 176 1.79 12.93 -8.67
N ARG A 177 3.05 13.38 -8.71
CA ARG A 177 3.41 14.74 -9.18
C ARG A 177 3.14 14.94 -10.67
N LEU A 178 3.30 13.91 -11.50
CA LEU A 178 2.97 14.00 -12.93
C LEU A 178 1.47 14.21 -13.16
N VAL A 179 0.63 13.63 -12.29
CA VAL A 179 -0.83 13.87 -12.33
C VAL A 179 -1.16 15.31 -11.93
N GLU A 180 -0.54 15.84 -10.88
CA GLU A 180 -0.74 17.25 -10.47
C GLU A 180 -0.37 18.25 -11.57
N LYS A 181 0.70 17.99 -12.33
CA LYS A 181 1.14 18.88 -13.42
C LYS A 181 0.23 18.86 -14.65
N ALA A 182 -0.69 17.89 -14.74
CA ALA A 182 -1.65 17.79 -15.84
C ALA A 182 -3.02 18.42 -15.50
N ALA A 183 -3.26 18.73 -14.23
CA ALA A 183 -4.43 19.45 -13.74
C ALA A 183 -4.20 20.97 -13.79
#